data_AF-F3PYV8-F1
#
_entry.id   AF-F3PYV8-F1
#
_cell.length_a   1.000
_cell.length_b   1.000
_cell.length_c   1.000
_cell.angle_alpha   90.00
_cell.angle_beta   90.00
_cell.angle_gamma   90.00
#
_symmetry.space_group_name_H-M   'P 1'
#
loop_
_entity.id
_entity.type
_entity.pdbx_description
1 polymer ?
#
loop_
_entity_poly.entity_id
_entity_poly.type
_entity_poly.pdbx_seq_one_letter_code
_entity_poly.pdbx_strand_id
1 'polypeptide(L)'
;MTRQTKRRSMLWALFLTILAGGLNAQGNAVNPLWESAVECIMKYESWHGPEHYPYVAFGHRIRPGERFPSRLTRKEGEQLLRKDLKELCALFRHLGKDSLIL
;
A
#
# COMPACT_ATOMS: atom_id res chain seq x y z
N MET A 1 -2.21 -23.88 56.03
CA MET A 1 -2.60 -23.80 54.60
C MET A 1 -2.45 -22.33 54.14
N THR A 2 -2.18 -22.07 52.85
CA THR A 2 -2.17 -20.75 52.15
C THR A 2 -0.91 -19.84 52.20
N ARG A 3 0.17 -20.22 51.50
CA ARG A 3 1.26 -19.29 51.09
C ARG A 3 1.65 -19.43 49.61
N GLN A 4 0.77 -19.99 48.78
CA GLN A 4 1.05 -20.36 47.37
C GLN A 4 0.19 -19.60 46.33
N THR A 5 -0.71 -18.70 46.76
CA THR A 5 -1.68 -18.05 45.87
C THR A 5 -1.26 -16.67 45.34
N LYS A 6 -0.32 -15.97 45.97
CA LYS A 6 0.08 -14.60 45.52
C LYS A 6 1.08 -14.57 44.35
N ARG A 7 1.91 -15.61 44.17
CA ARG A 7 2.96 -15.62 43.13
C ARG A 7 2.44 -15.88 41.71
N ARG A 8 1.32 -16.61 41.58
CA ARG A 8 0.68 -16.90 40.28
C ARG A 8 -0.04 -15.69 39.68
N SER A 9 -0.56 -14.80 40.53
CA SER A 9 -1.34 -13.63 40.08
C SER A 9 -0.48 -12.52 39.47
N MET A 10 0.80 -12.40 39.83
CA MET A 10 1.70 -11.39 39.25
C MET A 10 2.22 -11.78 37.86
N LEU A 11 2.38 -13.07 37.58
CA LEU A 11 2.80 -13.57 36.27
C LEU A 11 1.70 -13.44 35.20
N TRP A 12 0.43 -13.53 35.59
CA TRP A 12 -0.70 -13.31 34.68
C TRP A 12 -0.87 -11.83 34.30
N ALA A 13 -0.60 -10.90 35.23
CA ALA A 13 -0.66 -9.46 34.94
C ALA A 13 0.44 -9.00 33.97
N LEU A 14 1.61 -9.64 33.99
CA LEU A 14 2.70 -9.34 33.05
C LEU A 14 2.44 -9.89 31.64
N PHE A 15 1.57 -10.90 31.51
CA PHE A 15 1.21 -11.49 30.20
C PHE A 15 0.19 -10.62 29.45
N LEU A 16 -0.64 -9.86 30.18
CA LEU A 16 -1.69 -9.02 29.59
C LEU A 16 -1.16 -7.68 29.03
N THR A 17 -0.02 -7.19 29.52
CA THR A 17 0.60 -5.96 28.99
C THR A 17 1.28 -6.17 27.63
N ILE A 18 1.70 -7.39 27.30
CA ILE A 18 2.27 -7.73 25.99
C ILE A 18 1.16 -7.78 24.92
N LEU A 19 -0.09 -8.05 25.29
CA LEU A 19 -1.21 -8.11 24.35
C LEU A 19 -1.78 -6.74 23.96
N ALA A 20 -1.55 -5.69 24.78
CA ALA A 20 -2.06 -4.34 24.52
C ALA A 20 -1.02 -3.37 23.91
N GLY A 21 0.27 -3.66 24.03
CA GLY A 21 1.35 -2.75 23.59
C GLY A 21 1.83 -2.93 22.14
N GLY A 22 1.32 -3.91 21.40
CA GLY A 22 1.94 -4.40 20.16
C GLY A 22 1.38 -3.86 18.83
N LEU A 23 0.67 -2.73 18.80
CA LEU A 23 0.05 -2.24 17.56
C LEU A 23 0.07 -0.72 17.45
N ASN A 24 1.23 -0.06 17.56
CA ASN A 24 1.39 1.33 17.10
C ASN A 24 2.84 1.61 16.71
N ALA A 25 3.38 0.81 15.79
CA ALA A 25 4.66 1.11 15.15
C ALA A 25 4.65 0.64 13.70
N GLN A 26 3.77 1.22 12.88
CA GLN A 26 3.94 1.18 11.43
C GLN A 26 3.60 2.55 10.84
N GLY A 27 4.23 3.59 11.38
CA GLY A 27 4.32 4.89 10.73
C GLY A 27 5.43 4.84 9.67
N ASN A 28 5.06 4.91 8.39
CA ASN A 28 5.94 5.23 7.26
C ASN A 28 7.21 4.37 7.05
N ALA A 29 7.17 3.07 7.29
CA ALA A 29 8.16 2.20 6.65
C ALA A 29 7.89 2.20 5.14
N VAL A 30 8.74 2.88 4.37
CA VAL A 30 8.76 2.79 2.89
C VAL A 30 8.83 1.31 2.56
N ASN A 31 7.77 0.75 1.98
CA ASN A 31 7.75 -0.66 1.60
C ASN A 31 8.64 -0.80 0.35
N PRO A 32 9.82 -1.43 0.43
CA PRO A 32 10.77 -1.46 -0.68
C PRO A 32 10.16 -2.08 -1.94
N LEU A 33 9.26 -3.07 -1.77
CA LEU A 33 8.56 -3.72 -2.87
C LEU A 33 7.58 -2.77 -3.57
N TRP A 34 6.92 -1.89 -2.82
CA TRP A 34 5.99 -0.91 -3.37
C TRP A 34 6.72 0.09 -4.29
N GLU A 35 7.83 0.65 -3.82
CA GLU A 35 8.63 1.57 -4.62
C GLU A 35 9.23 0.86 -5.85
N SER A 36 9.75 -0.36 -5.68
CA SER A 36 10.23 -1.16 -6.82
C SER A 36 9.13 -1.44 -7.84
N ALA A 37 7.90 -1.73 -7.41
CA ALA A 37 6.78 -1.94 -8.33
C ALA A 37 6.44 -0.65 -9.11
N VAL A 38 6.37 0.49 -8.42
CA VAL A 38 6.14 1.80 -9.08
C VAL A 38 7.25 2.09 -10.09
N GLU A 39 8.52 1.92 -9.71
CA GLU A 39 9.66 2.14 -10.61
C GLU A 39 9.65 1.18 -11.81
N CYS A 40 9.34 -0.10 -11.59
CA CYS A 40 9.19 -1.09 -12.66
C CYS A 40 8.11 -0.66 -13.65
N ILE A 41 6.92 -0.31 -13.19
CA ILE A 41 5.83 0.12 -14.06
C ILE A 41 6.24 1.38 -14.84
N MET A 42 6.81 2.38 -14.16
CA MET A 42 7.28 3.62 -14.81
C MET A 42 8.36 3.38 -15.87
N LYS A 43 9.18 2.34 -15.69
CA LYS A 43 10.26 1.97 -16.60
C LYS A 43 9.75 1.22 -17.82
N TYR A 44 8.78 0.32 -17.65
CA TYR A 44 8.36 -0.62 -18.69
C TYR A 44 7.09 -0.20 -19.43
N GLU A 45 6.13 0.48 -18.79
CA GLU A 45 4.88 0.91 -19.45
C GLU A 45 5.04 2.20 -20.28
N SER A 46 6.15 2.93 -20.12
CA SER A 46 6.40 4.19 -20.81
C SER A 46 5.35 5.30 -20.53
N TRP A 47 5.65 6.52 -20.99
CA TRP A 47 4.77 7.68 -20.78
C TRP A 47 3.76 7.84 -21.92
N HIS A 48 2.48 7.98 -21.55
CA HIS A 48 1.36 8.17 -22.45
C HIS A 48 0.91 9.63 -22.45
N GLY A 49 1.24 10.35 -23.53
CA GLY A 49 0.72 11.68 -23.84
C GLY A 49 -0.63 11.68 -24.56
N PRO A 50 -1.15 12.85 -24.97
CA PRO A 50 -2.43 13.01 -25.67
C PRO A 50 -2.61 12.14 -26.92
N GLU A 51 -1.51 11.82 -27.59
CA GLU A 51 -1.45 10.95 -28.77
C GLU A 51 -1.85 9.48 -28.49
N HIS A 52 -1.84 9.06 -27.22
CA HIS A 52 -2.18 7.71 -26.79
C HIS A 52 -3.61 7.59 -26.25
N TYR A 53 -4.50 8.53 -26.57
CA TYR A 53 -5.90 8.49 -26.12
C TYR A 53 -6.53 7.10 -26.42
N PRO A 54 -7.18 6.44 -25.44
CA PRO A 54 -7.70 6.98 -24.17
C PRO A 54 -6.80 6.76 -22.94
N TYR A 55 -5.48 6.67 -23.10
CA TYR A 55 -4.52 6.45 -22.02
C TYR A 55 -3.71 7.70 -21.69
N VAL A 56 -3.34 7.86 -20.42
CA VAL A 56 -2.49 8.95 -19.91
C VAL A 56 -1.45 8.44 -18.91
N ALA A 57 -0.37 9.21 -18.72
CA ALA A 57 0.69 8.91 -17.76
C ALA A 57 1.29 7.50 -17.96
N PHE A 58 1.34 6.65 -16.93
CA PHE A 58 1.91 5.31 -17.02
C PHE A 58 0.82 4.25 -17.27
N GLY A 59 0.04 4.43 -18.33
CA GLY A 59 -0.98 3.45 -18.76
C GLY A 59 -2.36 3.58 -18.12
N HIS A 60 -2.67 4.70 -17.46
CA HIS A 60 -3.99 4.93 -16.88
C HIS A 60 -5.04 5.14 -17.98
N ARG A 61 -6.06 4.28 -18.03
CA ARG A 61 -7.19 4.43 -18.96
C ARG A 61 -8.24 5.37 -18.37
N ILE A 62 -8.50 6.47 -19.06
CA ILE A 62 -9.47 7.48 -18.64
C ILE A 62 -10.88 6.85 -18.55
N ARG A 63 -11.51 6.92 -17.37
CA ARG A 63 -12.87 6.42 -17.12
C ARG A 63 -13.92 7.50 -17.48
N PRO A 64 -15.19 7.12 -17.76
CA PRO A 64 -16.25 8.10 -18.01
C PRO A 64 -16.40 9.08 -16.83
N GLY A 65 -16.30 10.38 -17.12
CA GLY A 65 -16.39 11.45 -16.13
C GLY A 65 -15.04 11.95 -15.58
N GLU A 66 -13.95 11.21 -15.80
CA GLU A 66 -12.61 11.69 -15.47
C GLU A 66 -12.13 12.73 -16.49
N ARG A 67 -11.44 13.75 -16.00
CA ARG A 67 -10.84 14.80 -16.83
C ARG A 67 -9.41 15.02 -16.37
N PHE A 68 -8.49 14.99 -17.33
CA PHE A 68 -7.08 15.25 -17.11
C PHE A 68 -6.67 16.52 -17.84
N PRO A 69 -5.68 17.27 -17.32
CA PRO A 69 -5.12 18.40 -18.03
C PRO A 69 -4.45 17.92 -19.33
N SER A 70 -4.35 18.80 -20.33
CA SER A 70 -3.72 18.49 -21.62
C SER A 70 -2.25 18.11 -21.51
N ARG A 71 -1.59 18.53 -20.42
CA ARG A 71 -0.23 18.15 -20.06
C ARG A 71 -0.19 17.77 -18.59
N LEU A 72 -0.01 16.48 -18.32
CA LEU A 72 0.36 15.96 -17.00
C LEU A 72 1.87 16.07 -16.81
N THR A 73 2.30 16.38 -15.61
CA THR A 73 3.69 16.26 -15.19
C THR A 73 4.01 14.82 -14.82
N ARG A 74 5.29 14.42 -14.92
CA ARG A 74 5.74 13.08 -14.51
C ARG A 74 5.37 12.75 -13.06
N LYS A 75 5.41 13.75 -12.16
CA LYS A 75 5.02 13.61 -10.76
C LYS A 75 3.52 13.35 -10.58
N GLU A 76 2.67 14.06 -11.32
CA GLU A 76 1.22 13.80 -11.29
C GLU A 76 0.90 12.41 -11.85
N GLY A 77 1.60 12.00 -12.91
CA GLY A 77 1.48 10.64 -13.46
C GLY A 77 1.94 9.55 -12.48
N GLU A 78 3.00 9.79 -11.73
CA GLU A 78 3.42 8.88 -10.65
C GLU A 78 2.39 8.80 -9.52
N GLN A 79 1.80 9.93 -9.11
CA GLN A 79 0.73 9.95 -8.12
C GLN A 79 -0.50 9.17 -8.58
N LEU A 80 -0.86 9.32 -9.86
CA LEU A 80 -1.95 8.56 -10.49
C LEU A 80 -1.64 7.06 -10.49
N LEU A 81 -0.43 6.68 -10.90
CA LEU A 81 0.03 5.29 -10.86
C LEU A 81 -0.04 4.70 -9.44
N ARG A 82 0.42 5.43 -8.42
CA ARG A 82 0.34 4.99 -7.02
C ARG A 82 -1.11 4.81 -6.55
N LYS A 83 -2.03 5.65 -7.02
CA LYS A 83 -3.47 5.51 -6.74
C LYS A 83 -4.02 4.24 -7.40
N ASP A 84 -3.73 4.04 -8.68
CA ASP A 84 -4.21 2.87 -9.44
C ASP A 84 -3.65 1.56 -8.87
N LEU A 85 -2.36 1.54 -8.55
CA LEU A 85 -1.71 0.38 -7.93
C LEU A 85 -2.33 0.04 -6.57
N LYS A 86 -2.76 1.06 -5.81
CA LYS A 86 -3.45 0.87 -4.53
C LYS A 86 -4.86 0.29 -4.72
N GLU A 87 -5.60 0.78 -5.72
CA GLU A 87 -6.89 0.22 -6.11
C GLU A 87 -6.74 -1.25 -6.54
N LEU A 88 -5.71 -1.55 -7.34
CA LEU A 88 -5.38 -2.90 -7.79
C LEU A 88 -5.07 -3.82 -6.58
N CYS A 89 -4.15 -3.43 -5.70
CA CYS A 89 -3.87 -4.18 -4.48
C CYS A 89 -5.13 -4.42 -3.62
N ALA A 90 -6.06 -3.46 -3.57
CA ALA A 90 -7.32 -3.61 -2.85
C ALA A 90 -8.25 -4.67 -3.48
N LEU A 91 -8.30 -4.77 -4.82
CA LEU A 91 -9.02 -5.83 -5.52
C LEU A 91 -8.44 -7.22 -5.20
N PHE A 92 -7.11 -7.30 -5.14
CA PHE A 92 -6.40 -8.55 -4.90
C PHE A 92 -6.04 -8.80 -3.43
N ARG A 93 -6.70 -8.10 -2.50
CA ARG A 93 -6.49 -8.27 -1.04
C ARG A 93 -6.61 -9.72 -0.56
N HIS A 94 -7.37 -10.55 -1.28
CA HIS A 94 -7.56 -11.96 -0.97
C HIS A 94 -6.29 -12.80 -1.18
N LEU A 95 -5.31 -12.30 -1.95
CA LEU A 95 -3.99 -12.89 -2.14
C LEU A 95 -2.99 -12.48 -1.04
N GLY A 96 -3.39 -11.62 -0.10
CA GLY A 96 -2.55 -11.18 1.01
C GLY A 96 -1.27 -10.46 0.53
N LYS A 97 -0.11 -10.97 0.95
CA LYS A 97 1.21 -10.41 0.61
C LYS A 97 1.53 -10.43 -0.89
N ASP A 98 0.84 -11.27 -1.66
CA ASP A 98 1.09 -11.47 -3.09
C ASP A 98 0.25 -10.53 -3.97
N SER A 99 -0.54 -9.64 -3.36
CA SER A 99 -1.38 -8.64 -4.06
C SER A 99 -0.62 -7.62 -4.93
N LEU A 100 0.71 -7.64 -4.91
CA LEU A 100 1.59 -6.74 -5.67
C LEU A 100 2.28 -7.41 -6.87
N ILE A 101 2.24 -8.73 -7.03
CA ILE A 101 3.04 -9.50 -8.02
C ILE A 101 2.29 -9.74 -9.36
N LEU A 102 1.13 -9.12 -9.56
CA LEU A 102 0.24 -9.43 -10.68
C LEU A 102 0.70 -8.85 -12.03
#